data_AF-A0A6J3BMP9-F1
#
_entry.id   AF-A0A6J3BMP9-F1
#
_cell.length_a   1.000
_cell.length_b   1.000
_cell.length_c   1.000
_cell.angle_alpha   90.00
_cell.angle_beta   90.00
_cell.angle_gamma   90.00
#
_symmetry.space_group_name_H-M   'P 1'
#
loop_
_entity.id
_entity.type
_entity.pdbx_description
1 polymer ?
#
loop_
_entity_poly.entity_id
_entity_poly.type
_entity_poly.pdbx_seq_one_letter_code
_entity_poly.pdbx_strand_id
1 'polypeptide(L)'
;MNMLEVFVSSLEEFQPDLVVISGLHMMEGQSKEFQKKRLLEVVTSISDIPTGVPVHLELASMTNRELMSSIVHQQVFPAVASLGLNEQELLFLSQSASGPHSSLSSWNGVPDVGVVSDILFWILKEHGRSESRASDLTRIHFHTLAYHILATVDGHWANQLAAVAAGARVAGTQACATETIDARRVSLRAPREFTTSRSEAGSRVVLNPSEPVVEWHRDGVSFHFTPVLVCQDPVRTVGLGDAISAEGLFYSEAHPQH
;
A
#
# COMPACT_ATOMS: atom_id res chain seq x y z
N MET A 1 13.77 -16.47 -23.73
CA MET A 1 13.37 -16.21 -22.34
C MET A 1 12.69 -14.87 -22.29
N ASN A 2 11.53 -14.78 -21.64
CA ASN A 2 10.91 -13.49 -21.36
C ASN A 2 11.60 -12.83 -20.13
N MET A 3 11.43 -11.52 -19.91
CA MET A 3 12.14 -10.84 -18.79
C MET A 3 11.74 -11.36 -17.40
N LEU A 4 10.53 -11.89 -17.24
CA LEU A 4 10.07 -12.50 -15.99
C LEU A 4 10.82 -13.82 -15.72
N GLU A 5 11.04 -14.65 -16.74
CA GLU A 5 11.84 -15.88 -16.62
C GLU A 5 13.31 -15.57 -16.26
N VAL A 6 13.88 -14.51 -16.84
CA VAL A 6 15.24 -14.04 -16.48
C VAL A 6 15.26 -13.55 -15.03
N PHE A 7 14.24 -12.81 -14.60
CA PHE A 7 14.11 -12.37 -13.22
C PHE A 7 14.03 -13.56 -12.26
N VAL A 8 13.13 -14.52 -12.50
CA VAL A 8 12.95 -15.71 -11.65
C VAL A 8 14.22 -16.55 -11.59
N SER A 9 14.85 -16.84 -12.73
CA SER A 9 16.10 -17.60 -12.74
C SER A 9 17.23 -16.88 -12.02
N SER A 10 17.23 -15.55 -11.97
CA SER A 10 18.20 -14.80 -11.17
C SER A 10 17.96 -14.88 -9.66
N LEU A 11 16.74 -15.22 -9.20
CA LEU A 11 16.43 -15.27 -7.77
C LEU A 11 17.17 -16.40 -7.04
N GLU A 12 17.45 -17.51 -7.71
CA GLU A 12 18.23 -18.62 -7.14
C GLU A 12 19.64 -18.17 -6.74
N GLU A 13 20.28 -17.33 -7.57
CA GLU A 13 21.62 -16.79 -7.32
C GLU A 13 21.58 -15.54 -6.42
N PHE A 14 20.60 -14.66 -6.63
CA PHE A 14 20.50 -13.38 -5.92
C PHE A 14 20.06 -13.53 -4.45
N GLN A 15 19.21 -14.53 -4.15
CA GLN A 15 18.71 -14.83 -2.80
C GLN A 15 18.18 -13.59 -2.06
N PRO A 16 17.11 -12.94 -2.55
CA PRO A 16 16.60 -11.71 -1.96
C PRO A 16 15.97 -11.93 -0.58
N ASP A 17 16.16 -10.98 0.34
CA ASP A 17 15.41 -10.89 1.60
C ASP A 17 14.03 -10.24 1.41
N LEU A 18 13.80 -9.54 0.29
CA LEU A 18 12.55 -8.86 -0.06
C LEU A 18 12.44 -8.79 -1.59
N VAL A 19 11.26 -9.11 -2.13
CA VAL A 19 10.95 -8.93 -3.55
C VAL A 19 9.90 -7.85 -3.73
N VAL A 20 10.12 -6.95 -4.69
CA VAL A 20 9.19 -5.86 -5.03
C VAL A 20 8.77 -5.99 -6.48
N ILE A 21 7.47 -6.01 -6.74
CA ILE A 21 6.87 -6.15 -8.07
C ILE A 21 5.96 -4.95 -8.32
N SER A 22 6.01 -4.41 -9.54
CA SER A 22 5.06 -3.41 -10.03
C SER A 22 4.85 -3.59 -11.54
N GLY A 23 4.11 -2.67 -12.16
CA GLY A 23 3.90 -2.64 -13.61
C GLY A 23 2.74 -3.49 -14.13
N LEU A 24 1.99 -4.18 -13.26
CA LEU A 24 0.80 -4.95 -13.69
C LEU A 24 -0.23 -4.06 -14.40
N HIS A 25 -0.37 -2.82 -13.96
CA HIS A 25 -1.22 -1.80 -14.56
C HIS A 25 -0.86 -1.47 -16.01
N MET A 26 0.41 -1.64 -16.40
CA MET A 26 0.86 -1.41 -17.78
C MET A 26 0.33 -2.44 -18.78
N MET A 27 -0.29 -3.52 -18.29
CA MET A 27 -1.02 -4.47 -19.13
C MET A 27 -2.41 -3.97 -19.53
N GLU A 28 -2.86 -2.84 -19.01
CA GLU A 28 -4.10 -2.21 -19.44
C GLU A 28 -4.05 -1.88 -20.94
N GLY A 29 -5.16 -2.13 -21.65
CA GLY A 29 -5.23 -2.04 -23.11
C GLY A 29 -4.69 -3.26 -23.87
N GLN A 30 -4.03 -4.22 -23.20
CA GLN A 30 -3.69 -5.52 -23.80
C GLN A 30 -4.89 -6.47 -23.85
N SER A 31 -4.77 -7.58 -24.58
CA SER A 31 -5.83 -8.59 -24.64
C SER A 31 -6.03 -9.29 -23.30
N LYS A 32 -7.27 -9.70 -23.00
CA LYS A 32 -7.60 -10.44 -21.76
C LYS A 32 -6.80 -11.73 -21.62
N GLU A 33 -6.56 -12.44 -22.72
CA GLU A 33 -5.73 -13.66 -22.72
C GLU A 33 -4.27 -13.36 -22.37
N PHE A 34 -3.73 -12.25 -22.87
CA PHE A 34 -2.38 -11.80 -22.51
C PHE A 34 -2.30 -11.45 -21.02
N GLN A 35 -3.25 -10.67 -20.52
CA GLN A 35 -3.32 -10.29 -19.10
C GLN A 35 -3.41 -11.53 -18.20
N LYS A 36 -4.33 -12.45 -18.50
CA LYS A 36 -4.50 -13.70 -17.73
C LYS A 36 -3.23 -14.55 -17.74
N LYS A 37 -2.58 -14.69 -18.90
CA LYS A 37 -1.32 -15.43 -19.02
C LYS A 37 -0.23 -14.79 -18.16
N ARG A 38 -0.08 -13.46 -18.22
CA ARG A 38 0.93 -12.74 -17.45
C ARG A 38 0.70 -12.78 -15.94
N LEU A 39 -0.55 -12.64 -15.49
CA LEU A 39 -0.89 -12.77 -14.08
C LEU A 39 -0.57 -14.18 -13.56
N LEU A 40 -0.88 -15.22 -14.34
CA LEU A 40 -0.52 -16.59 -13.98
C LEU A 40 1.00 -16.77 -13.88
N GLU A 41 1.76 -16.28 -14.86
CA GLU A 41 3.23 -16.32 -14.83
C GLU A 41 3.80 -15.61 -13.59
N VAL A 42 3.26 -14.45 -13.22
CA VAL A 42 3.67 -13.73 -11.99
C VAL A 42 3.40 -14.56 -10.75
N VAL A 43 2.23 -15.17 -10.63
CA VAL A 43 1.87 -15.98 -9.46
C VAL A 43 2.75 -17.23 -9.36
N THR A 44 3.00 -17.91 -10.48
CA THR A 44 3.93 -19.05 -10.54
C THR A 44 5.34 -18.62 -10.13
N SER A 45 5.79 -17.47 -10.64
CA SER A 45 7.10 -16.91 -10.29
C SER A 45 7.22 -16.62 -8.79
N ILE A 46 6.15 -16.11 -8.17
CA ILE A 46 6.12 -15.85 -6.73
C ILE A 46 6.13 -17.16 -5.94
N SER A 47 5.42 -18.21 -6.40
CA SER A 47 5.42 -19.51 -5.72
C SER A 47 6.77 -20.24 -5.75
N ASP A 48 7.66 -19.86 -6.67
CA ASP A 48 9.03 -20.40 -6.75
C ASP A 48 10.00 -19.67 -5.79
N ILE A 49 9.58 -18.55 -5.18
CA ILE A 49 10.38 -17.81 -4.19
C ILE A 49 10.40 -18.61 -2.87
N PRO A 50 11.56 -18.69 -2.18
CA PRO A 50 11.65 -19.35 -0.88
C PRO A 50 10.61 -18.83 0.12
N THR A 51 10.01 -19.75 0.87
CA THR A 51 9.03 -19.41 1.90
C THR A 51 9.64 -18.48 2.94
N GLY A 52 8.91 -17.43 3.31
CA GLY A 52 9.35 -16.42 4.27
C GLY A 52 9.97 -15.17 3.66
N VAL A 53 10.30 -15.15 2.36
CA VAL A 53 10.69 -13.92 1.65
C VAL A 53 9.43 -13.10 1.35
N PRO A 54 9.22 -11.92 1.95
CA PRO A 54 8.05 -11.10 1.65
C PRO A 54 8.09 -10.60 0.21
N VAL A 55 6.92 -10.63 -0.44
CA VAL A 55 6.71 -9.99 -1.75
C VAL A 55 5.81 -8.78 -1.58
N HIS A 56 6.26 -7.63 -2.08
CA HIS A 56 5.47 -6.40 -2.14
C HIS A 56 4.98 -6.13 -3.56
N LEU A 57 3.70 -5.81 -3.70
CA LEU A 57 3.11 -5.31 -4.95
C LEU A 57 2.82 -3.82 -4.84
N GLU A 58 3.44 -3.00 -5.69
CA GLU A 58 3.06 -1.59 -5.85
C GLU A 58 2.02 -1.49 -6.98
N LEU A 59 0.79 -1.15 -6.62
CA LEU A 59 -0.28 -0.82 -7.57
C LEU A 59 -0.23 0.67 -7.92
N ALA A 60 -0.47 0.97 -9.20
CA ALA A 60 -0.50 2.34 -9.69
C ALA A 60 -1.43 2.42 -10.90
N SER A 61 -2.01 3.59 -11.16
CA SER A 61 -2.67 3.98 -12.42
C SER A 61 -3.58 2.91 -13.02
N MET A 62 -4.53 2.40 -12.24
CA MET A 62 -5.47 1.36 -12.69
C MET A 62 -6.81 1.98 -13.11
N THR A 63 -7.25 1.74 -14.36
CA THR A 63 -8.59 2.18 -14.81
C THR A 63 -9.50 1.06 -15.31
N ASN A 64 -8.97 -0.16 -15.47
CA ASN A 64 -9.72 -1.32 -15.96
C ASN A 64 -10.25 -2.19 -14.80
N ARG A 65 -11.58 -2.29 -14.67
CA ARG A 65 -12.24 -3.01 -13.56
C ARG A 65 -12.02 -4.51 -13.66
N GLU A 66 -12.04 -5.08 -14.86
CA GLU A 66 -11.80 -6.51 -15.06
C GLU A 66 -10.37 -6.90 -14.67
N LEU A 67 -9.38 -6.10 -15.05
CA LEU A 67 -7.98 -6.33 -14.68
C LEU A 67 -7.79 -6.18 -13.17
N MET A 68 -8.38 -5.15 -12.55
CA MET A 68 -8.34 -4.99 -11.10
C MET A 68 -8.98 -6.19 -10.39
N SER A 69 -10.16 -6.60 -10.84
CA SER A 69 -10.85 -7.80 -10.34
C SER A 69 -9.98 -9.06 -10.51
N SER A 70 -9.29 -9.21 -11.63
CA SER A 70 -8.32 -10.29 -11.85
C SER A 70 -7.12 -10.21 -10.88
N ILE A 71 -6.56 -9.04 -10.62
CA ILE A 71 -5.45 -8.90 -9.67
C ILE A 71 -5.89 -9.28 -8.24
N VAL A 72 -7.10 -8.84 -7.84
CA VAL A 72 -7.66 -9.12 -6.50
C VAL A 72 -8.08 -10.58 -6.35
N HIS A 73 -8.88 -11.10 -7.29
CA HIS A 73 -9.51 -12.42 -7.16
C HIS A 73 -8.74 -13.55 -7.84
N GLN A 74 -7.95 -13.26 -8.88
CA GLN A 74 -7.20 -14.27 -9.65
C GLN A 74 -5.73 -14.35 -9.23
N GLN A 75 -5.51 -14.51 -7.92
CA GLN A 75 -4.30 -15.10 -7.30
C GLN A 75 -3.13 -14.15 -6.94
N VAL A 76 -3.10 -12.87 -7.35
CA VAL A 76 -1.95 -12.01 -6.99
C VAL A 76 -2.01 -11.58 -5.52
N PHE A 77 -3.15 -11.07 -5.03
CA PHE A 77 -3.26 -10.63 -3.63
C PHE A 77 -2.93 -11.75 -2.63
N PRO A 78 -3.42 -13.00 -2.80
CA PRO A 78 -3.04 -14.10 -1.93
C PRO A 78 -1.54 -14.45 -1.94
N ALA A 79 -0.83 -14.15 -3.04
CA ALA A 79 0.57 -14.50 -3.21
C ALA A 79 1.56 -13.44 -2.67
N VAL A 80 1.09 -12.24 -2.32
CA VAL A 80 1.96 -11.14 -1.88
C VAL A 80 1.80 -10.86 -0.40
N ALA A 81 2.89 -10.57 0.29
CA ALA A 81 2.89 -10.23 1.71
C ALA A 81 2.44 -8.78 1.96
N SER A 82 2.72 -7.90 1.00
CA SER A 82 2.44 -6.47 1.13
C SER A 82 1.92 -5.82 -0.15
N LEU A 83 1.09 -4.79 0.02
CA LEU A 83 0.54 -3.95 -1.03
C LEU A 83 0.90 -2.48 -0.81
N GLY A 84 1.18 -1.74 -1.87
CA GLY A 84 1.35 -0.28 -1.87
C GLY A 84 0.43 0.35 -2.91
N LEU A 85 -0.24 1.44 -2.54
CA LEU A 85 -1.21 2.15 -3.40
C LEU A 85 -1.61 3.52 -2.84
N ASN A 86 -2.19 4.36 -3.71
CA ASN A 86 -2.75 5.66 -3.34
C ASN A 86 -4.29 5.66 -3.27
N GLU A 87 -4.88 6.84 -3.09
CA GLU A 87 -6.34 7.02 -2.99
C GLU A 87 -7.13 6.63 -4.24
N GLN A 88 -6.58 6.79 -5.44
CA GLN A 88 -7.25 6.45 -6.69
C GLN A 88 -7.39 4.93 -6.81
N GLU A 89 -6.28 4.21 -6.63
CA GLU A 89 -6.26 2.74 -6.62
C GLU A 89 -7.13 2.17 -5.49
N LEU A 90 -7.09 2.75 -4.29
CA LEU A 90 -7.89 2.29 -3.14
C LEU A 90 -9.40 2.39 -3.41
N LEU A 91 -9.87 3.54 -3.89
CA LEU A 91 -11.29 3.73 -4.18
C LEU A 91 -11.70 2.85 -5.36
N PHE A 92 -10.87 2.73 -6.38
CA PHE A 92 -11.15 1.88 -7.53
C PHE A 92 -11.25 0.40 -7.16
N LEU A 93 -10.42 -0.09 -6.23
CA LEU A 93 -10.51 -1.42 -5.64
C LEU A 93 -11.88 -1.63 -4.97
N SER A 94 -12.28 -0.73 -4.08
CA SER A 94 -13.59 -0.80 -3.42
C SER A 94 -14.72 -0.81 -4.44
N GLN A 95 -14.70 0.09 -5.42
CA GLN A 95 -15.70 0.14 -6.47
C GLN A 95 -15.76 -1.13 -7.32
N SER A 96 -14.62 -1.80 -7.57
CA SER A 96 -14.53 -2.96 -8.47
C SER A 96 -14.99 -4.26 -7.80
N ALA A 97 -14.80 -4.38 -6.49
CA ALA A 97 -15.12 -5.58 -5.71
C ALA A 97 -16.26 -5.35 -4.71
N SER A 98 -17.07 -4.29 -4.90
CA SER A 98 -18.21 -3.95 -4.05
C SER A 98 -17.86 -3.79 -2.56
N GLY A 99 -16.69 -3.21 -2.28
CA GLY A 99 -16.20 -2.94 -0.93
C GLY A 99 -16.91 -1.75 -0.24
N PRO A 100 -16.47 -1.39 0.98
CA PRO A 100 -16.96 -0.24 1.72
C PRO A 100 -16.84 1.05 0.92
N HIS A 101 -17.88 1.88 0.94
CA HIS A 101 -17.90 3.16 0.24
C HIS A 101 -17.74 3.06 -1.30
N SER A 102 -18.02 1.89 -1.89
CA SER A 102 -17.99 1.65 -3.35
C SER A 102 -18.98 2.51 -4.15
N SER A 103 -19.99 3.11 -3.51
CA SER A 103 -20.90 4.08 -4.12
C SER A 103 -20.30 5.48 -4.28
N LEU A 104 -19.17 5.78 -3.63
CA LEU A 104 -18.47 7.04 -3.78
C LEU A 104 -17.86 7.11 -5.18
N SER A 105 -18.25 8.10 -5.98
CA SER A 105 -17.76 8.25 -7.36
C SER A 105 -16.30 8.69 -7.43
N SER A 106 -15.89 9.60 -6.54
CA SER A 106 -14.55 10.17 -6.45
C SER A 106 -14.33 10.80 -5.07
N TRP A 107 -13.07 10.99 -4.70
CA TRP A 107 -12.72 11.77 -3.52
C TRP A 107 -13.01 13.26 -3.74
N ASN A 108 -13.59 13.92 -2.74
CA ASN A 108 -13.81 15.36 -2.77
C ASN A 108 -12.79 16.07 -1.86
N GLY A 109 -11.61 16.34 -2.40
CA GLY A 109 -10.48 16.89 -1.64
C GLY A 109 -9.65 15.79 -0.97
N VAL A 110 -9.16 16.05 0.25
CA VAL A 110 -8.37 15.07 1.01
C VAL A 110 -9.25 13.86 1.36
N PRO A 111 -8.84 12.62 1.03
CA PRO A 111 -9.60 11.42 1.37
C PRO A 111 -9.89 11.34 2.87
N ASP A 112 -11.14 11.08 3.24
CA ASP A 112 -11.52 10.94 4.65
C ASP A 112 -10.82 9.72 5.27
N VAL A 113 -10.13 9.94 6.39
CA VAL A 113 -9.29 8.91 7.04
C VAL A 113 -10.12 7.68 7.44
N GLY A 114 -11.35 7.89 7.92
CA GLY A 114 -12.22 6.78 8.31
C GLY A 114 -12.68 5.95 7.12
N VAL A 115 -13.04 6.61 6.01
CA VAL A 115 -13.38 5.93 4.74
C VAL A 115 -12.22 5.11 4.22
N VAL A 116 -11.01 5.70 4.18
CA VAL A 116 -9.79 5.00 3.75
C VAL A 116 -9.54 3.79 4.65
N SER A 117 -9.62 3.97 5.96
CA SER A 117 -9.38 2.92 6.95
C SER A 117 -10.38 1.78 6.84
N ASP A 118 -11.65 2.07 6.54
CA ASP A 118 -12.68 1.04 6.31
C ASP A 118 -12.35 0.16 5.10
N ILE A 119 -11.87 0.77 4.00
CA ILE A 119 -11.48 0.02 2.80
C ILE A 119 -10.23 -0.81 3.07
N LEU A 120 -9.20 -0.23 3.71
CA LEU A 120 -7.97 -0.96 4.07
C LEU A 120 -8.27 -2.15 4.99
N PHE A 121 -9.12 -1.95 6.00
CA PHE A 121 -9.59 -3.00 6.88
C PHE A 121 -10.28 -4.10 6.08
N TRP A 122 -11.25 -3.74 5.24
CA TRP A 122 -11.97 -4.69 4.40
C TRP A 122 -11.05 -5.49 3.48
N ILE A 123 -10.04 -4.88 2.85
CA ILE A 123 -9.06 -5.61 2.03
C ILE A 123 -8.33 -6.67 2.87
N LEU A 124 -7.84 -6.32 4.06
CA LEU A 124 -7.14 -7.27 4.92
C LEU A 124 -8.07 -8.37 5.47
N LYS A 125 -9.35 -8.09 5.71
CA LYS A 125 -10.32 -9.11 6.16
C LYS A 125 -10.80 -10.03 5.03
N GLU A 126 -11.07 -9.49 3.84
CA GLU A 126 -11.61 -10.25 2.69
C GLU A 126 -10.54 -10.90 1.82
N HIS A 127 -9.32 -10.35 1.81
CA HIS A 127 -8.24 -10.82 0.94
C HIS A 127 -6.93 -11.08 1.68
N GLY A 128 -6.76 -10.59 2.90
CA GLY A 128 -5.58 -10.84 3.72
C GLY A 128 -5.56 -12.24 4.36
N ARG A 129 -4.44 -12.51 5.05
CA ARG A 129 -4.20 -13.74 5.80
C ARG A 129 -5.28 -13.95 6.87
N SER A 130 -5.82 -15.17 6.93
CA SER A 130 -6.72 -15.63 8.00
C SER A 130 -6.60 -17.14 8.18
N GLU A 131 -7.09 -17.69 9.29
CA GLU A 131 -7.07 -19.14 9.53
C GLU A 131 -7.75 -19.97 8.43
N SER A 132 -8.76 -19.38 7.76
CA SER A 132 -9.54 -20.04 6.71
C SER A 132 -9.07 -19.73 5.28
N ARG A 133 -8.09 -18.84 5.11
CA ARG A 133 -7.64 -18.38 3.78
C ARG A 133 -6.13 -18.51 3.62
N ALA A 134 -5.73 -19.25 2.60
CA ALA A 134 -4.34 -19.29 2.13
C ALA A 134 -4.01 -17.98 1.39
N SER A 135 -3.75 -16.92 2.16
CA SER A 135 -3.29 -15.62 1.69
C SER A 135 -2.11 -15.17 2.57
N ASP A 136 -1.10 -14.59 1.95
CA ASP A 136 0.05 -14.02 2.64
C ASP A 136 -0.06 -12.52 2.90
N LEU A 137 -1.10 -11.87 2.34
CA LEU A 137 -1.28 -10.42 2.45
C LEU A 137 -1.56 -10.02 3.89
N THR A 138 -0.60 -9.29 4.47
CA THR A 138 -0.63 -8.87 5.88
C THR A 138 -0.26 -7.40 6.06
N ARG A 139 0.08 -6.67 4.99
CA ARG A 139 0.51 -5.25 5.06
C ARG A 139 0.00 -4.44 3.87
N ILE A 140 -0.59 -3.28 4.13
CA ILE A 140 -0.92 -2.28 3.10
C ILE A 140 -0.29 -0.94 3.48
N HIS A 141 0.55 -0.40 2.61
CA HIS A 141 1.07 0.96 2.71
C HIS A 141 0.23 1.89 1.82
N PHE A 142 -0.71 2.57 2.44
CA PHE A 142 -1.52 3.59 1.79
C PHE A 142 -0.82 4.94 1.85
N HIS A 143 -0.68 5.59 0.70
CA HIS A 143 -0.07 6.91 0.60
C HIS A 143 -0.94 7.87 -0.21
N THR A 144 -1.35 8.98 0.40
CA THR A 144 -1.98 10.09 -0.32
C THR A 144 -1.22 11.39 -0.04
N LEU A 145 -1.54 12.45 -0.77
CA LEU A 145 -0.85 13.74 -0.69
C LEU A 145 -0.70 14.27 0.74
N ALA A 146 -1.75 14.16 1.56
CA ALA A 146 -1.82 14.84 2.85
C ALA A 146 -1.42 13.97 4.05
N TYR A 147 -1.46 12.64 3.93
CA TYR A 147 -1.18 11.69 5.00
C TYR A 147 -0.93 10.30 4.44
N HIS A 148 -0.22 9.47 5.20
CA HIS A 148 -0.06 8.04 4.91
C HIS A 148 -0.68 7.20 6.02
N ILE A 149 -1.04 5.96 5.67
CA ILE A 149 -1.49 4.94 6.62
C ILE A 149 -0.75 3.64 6.31
N LEU A 150 -0.16 3.03 7.34
CA LEU A 150 0.38 1.68 7.25
C LEU A 150 -0.52 0.75 8.06
N ALA A 151 -1.30 -0.08 7.35
CA ALA A 151 -2.21 -1.04 7.94
C ALA A 151 -1.58 -2.44 7.91
N THR A 152 -1.58 -3.14 9.04
CA THR A 152 -0.95 -4.46 9.17
C THR A 152 -1.82 -5.42 9.97
N VAL A 153 -1.88 -6.68 9.52
CA VAL A 153 -2.37 -7.78 10.35
C VAL A 153 -1.38 -8.00 11.49
N ASP A 154 -1.89 -8.08 12.72
CA ASP A 154 -1.08 -8.12 13.93
C ASP A 154 -0.14 -9.34 13.96
N GLY A 155 1.06 -9.15 14.51
CA GLY A 155 2.05 -10.22 14.69
C GLY A 155 2.92 -10.54 13.47
N HIS A 156 2.74 -9.85 12.33
CA HIS A 156 3.52 -10.12 11.10
C HIS A 156 4.62 -9.10 10.79
N TRP A 157 4.52 -7.88 11.33
CA TRP A 157 5.42 -6.78 11.00
C TRP A 157 5.79 -5.96 12.23
N ALA A 158 7.04 -5.50 12.30
CA ALA A 158 7.57 -4.62 13.34
C ALA A 158 8.14 -3.31 12.76
N ASN A 159 8.31 -2.33 13.65
CA ASN A 159 8.83 -0.99 13.35
C ASN A 159 7.92 -0.11 12.45
N GLN A 160 6.62 -0.41 12.44
CA GLN A 160 5.65 0.23 11.55
C GLN A 160 5.44 1.73 11.83
N LEU A 161 5.62 2.17 13.08
CA LEU A 161 5.59 3.60 13.45
C LEU A 161 6.69 4.39 12.73
N ALA A 162 7.93 3.88 12.74
CA ALA A 162 9.04 4.52 12.05
C ALA A 162 8.91 4.38 10.53
N ALA A 163 8.42 3.23 10.05
CA ALA A 163 8.22 2.98 8.62
C ALA A 163 7.24 3.97 7.98
N VAL A 164 6.07 4.19 8.57
CA VAL A 164 5.09 5.15 8.02
C VAL A 164 5.62 6.58 8.09
N ALA A 165 6.33 6.93 9.17
CA ALA A 165 6.95 8.25 9.34
C ALA A 165 8.07 8.50 8.31
N ALA A 166 8.89 7.49 8.03
CA ALA A 166 9.95 7.56 7.03
C ALA A 166 9.36 7.75 5.62
N GLY A 167 8.32 6.98 5.27
CA GLY A 167 7.55 7.17 4.05
C GLY A 167 6.99 8.60 3.91
N ALA A 168 6.40 9.15 4.96
CA ALA A 168 5.89 10.53 4.94
C ALA A 168 7.00 11.59 4.86
N ARG A 169 8.17 11.33 5.44
CA ARG A 169 9.34 12.21 5.40
C ARG A 169 9.98 12.24 4.00
N VAL A 170 10.11 11.08 3.34
CA VAL A 170 10.66 11.04 1.97
C VAL A 170 9.75 11.75 0.98
N ALA A 171 8.42 11.70 1.17
CA ALA A 171 7.47 12.45 0.37
C ALA A 171 7.77 13.96 0.35
N GLY A 172 8.07 14.55 1.52
CA GLY A 172 8.40 15.97 1.64
C GLY A 172 9.77 16.33 1.06
N THR A 173 10.80 15.57 1.45
CA THR A 173 12.20 15.82 1.05
C THR A 173 12.44 15.61 -0.45
N GLN A 174 11.94 14.52 -1.02
CA GLN A 174 12.09 14.25 -2.45
C GLN A 174 11.31 15.25 -3.31
N ALA A 175 10.08 15.60 -2.91
CA ALA A 175 9.29 16.60 -3.64
C ALA A 175 9.98 17.97 -3.67
N CYS A 176 10.57 18.39 -2.54
CA CYS A 176 11.31 19.65 -2.43
C CYS A 176 12.76 19.59 -2.95
N ALA A 177 13.25 18.40 -3.32
CA ALA A 177 14.63 18.12 -3.69
C ALA A 177 15.64 18.59 -2.62
N THR A 178 15.41 18.25 -1.35
CA THR A 178 16.27 18.56 -0.21
C THR A 178 16.68 17.29 0.55
N GLU A 179 17.86 17.28 1.18
CA GLU A 179 18.31 16.12 1.98
C GLU A 179 17.48 15.95 3.26
N THR A 180 17.11 17.06 3.90
CA THR A 180 16.25 17.10 5.08
C THR A 180 15.05 18.00 4.85
N ILE A 181 14.05 17.93 5.71
CA ILE A 181 12.86 18.80 5.62
C ILE A 181 13.26 20.27 5.80
N ASP A 182 12.98 21.12 4.81
CA ASP A 182 12.97 22.57 4.98
C ASP A 182 11.57 23.01 5.47
N ALA A 183 11.47 23.31 6.76
CA ALA A 183 10.21 23.68 7.41
C ALA A 183 9.52 24.91 6.77
N ARG A 184 10.27 25.75 6.02
CA ARG A 184 9.71 26.94 5.35
C ARG A 184 9.02 26.60 4.03
N ARG A 185 9.33 25.44 3.44
CA ARG A 185 8.87 25.00 2.12
C ARG A 185 7.79 23.93 2.19
N VAL A 186 7.39 23.53 3.39
CA VAL A 186 6.37 22.48 3.59
C VAL A 186 5.12 23.03 4.24
N SER A 187 4.00 22.32 4.08
CA SER A 187 2.73 22.63 4.71
C SER A 187 2.08 21.35 5.22
N LEU A 188 1.58 21.38 6.45
CA LEU A 188 0.69 20.34 6.95
C LEU A 188 -0.69 20.50 6.30
N ARG A 189 -1.15 19.48 5.57
CA ARG A 189 -2.45 19.52 4.86
C ARG A 189 -3.45 18.45 5.31
N ALA A 190 -3.05 17.58 6.23
CA ALA A 190 -3.94 16.61 6.86
C ALA A 190 -5.05 17.31 7.67
N PRO A 191 -6.23 16.67 7.82
CA PRO A 191 -7.27 17.19 8.69
C PRO A 191 -6.77 17.25 10.15
N ARG A 192 -7.05 18.35 10.85
CA ARG A 192 -6.66 18.54 12.26
C ARG A 192 -7.32 17.52 13.18
N GLU A 193 -8.50 17.05 12.80
CA GLU A 193 -9.26 16.03 13.49
C GLU A 193 -9.91 15.08 12.49
N PHE A 194 -10.02 13.80 12.85
CA PHE A 194 -10.65 12.79 12.02
C PHE A 194 -11.22 11.66 12.87
N THR A 195 -12.04 10.81 12.25
CA THR A 195 -12.54 9.58 12.86
C THR A 195 -11.84 8.38 12.23
N THR A 196 -11.51 7.35 13.01
CA THR A 196 -10.78 6.16 12.53
C THR A 196 -11.62 5.19 11.67
N SER A 197 -12.94 5.37 11.62
CA SER A 197 -13.87 4.62 10.76
C SER A 197 -15.11 5.47 10.49
N ARG A 198 -15.73 5.31 9.32
CA ARG A 198 -17.06 5.87 9.01
C ARG A 198 -18.16 4.81 9.01
N SER A 199 -17.81 3.54 8.79
CA SER A 199 -18.74 2.40 8.81
C SER A 199 -19.05 1.92 10.23
N GLU A 200 -18.15 2.11 11.19
CA GLU A 200 -18.32 1.73 12.60
C GLU A 200 -18.13 2.92 13.54
N ALA A 201 -18.34 2.71 14.84
CA ALA A 201 -18.08 3.69 15.88
C ALA A 201 -16.56 3.89 16.08
N GLY A 202 -15.91 4.56 15.11
CA GLY A 202 -14.50 4.90 15.17
C GLY A 202 -14.19 5.96 16.24
N SER A 203 -12.95 5.96 16.71
CA SER A 203 -12.47 6.96 17.67
C SER A 203 -12.21 8.29 16.97
N ARG A 204 -12.46 9.40 17.67
CA ARG A 204 -12.07 10.74 17.21
C ARG A 204 -10.63 11.00 17.62
N VAL A 205 -9.80 11.35 16.64
CA VAL A 205 -8.39 11.70 16.81
C VAL A 205 -8.21 13.18 16.54
N VAL A 206 -7.37 13.85 17.33
CA VAL A 206 -6.92 15.23 17.11
C VAL A 206 -5.41 15.19 16.93
N LEU A 207 -4.89 15.78 15.85
CA LEU A 207 -3.46 15.75 15.54
C LEU A 207 -2.66 16.56 16.56
N ASN A 208 -1.67 15.90 17.17
CA ASN A 208 -0.62 16.53 17.97
C ASN A 208 0.69 16.57 17.16
N PRO A 209 1.19 17.75 16.72
CA PRO A 209 2.43 17.84 15.96
C PRO A 209 3.67 17.30 16.69
N SER A 210 3.65 17.22 18.03
CA SER A 210 4.74 16.65 18.83
C SER A 210 4.70 15.13 18.89
N GLU A 211 3.56 14.53 18.54
CA GLU A 211 3.31 13.07 18.49
C GLU A 211 2.58 12.75 17.17
N PRO A 212 3.25 12.91 16.01
CA PRO A 212 2.60 12.96 14.71
C PRO A 212 2.21 11.59 14.15
N VAL A 213 2.69 10.50 14.75
CA VAL A 213 2.31 9.14 14.35
C VAL A 213 1.24 8.65 15.31
N VAL A 214 0.05 8.36 14.77
CA VAL A 214 -1.10 7.91 15.54
C VAL A 214 -1.31 6.42 15.26
N GLU A 215 -1.50 5.64 16.32
CA GLU A 215 -1.80 4.22 16.24
C GLU A 215 -3.24 3.94 16.71
N TRP A 216 -3.93 3.03 16.02
CA TRP A 216 -5.15 2.40 16.54
C TRP A 216 -5.29 0.98 16.03
N HIS A 217 -6.11 0.19 16.71
CA HIS A 217 -6.34 -1.22 16.40
C HIS A 217 -7.81 -1.49 16.10
N ARG A 218 -8.07 -2.47 15.22
CA ARG A 218 -9.40 -2.98 14.89
C ARG A 218 -9.31 -4.46 14.51
N ASP A 219 -9.87 -5.34 15.33
CA ASP A 219 -10.04 -6.78 15.07
C ASP A 219 -8.81 -7.51 14.48
N GLY A 220 -7.66 -7.37 15.15
CA GLY A 220 -6.40 -8.00 14.75
C GLY A 220 -5.66 -7.28 13.62
N VAL A 221 -6.05 -6.03 13.33
CA VAL A 221 -5.37 -5.14 12.39
C VAL A 221 -4.96 -3.86 13.11
N SER A 222 -3.67 -3.52 13.01
CA SER A 222 -3.09 -2.27 13.50
C SER A 222 -2.95 -1.26 12.36
N PHE A 223 -3.26 0.00 12.65
CA PHE A 223 -3.16 1.10 11.71
C PHE A 223 -2.23 2.16 12.27
N HIS A 224 -1.29 2.61 11.45
CA HIS A 224 -0.32 3.65 11.79
C HIS A 224 -0.51 4.80 10.82
N PHE A 225 -1.03 5.92 11.30
CA PHE A 225 -1.27 7.13 10.51
C PHE A 225 -0.18 8.16 10.78
N THR A 226 0.21 8.92 9.77
CA THR A 226 0.99 10.14 9.97
C THR A 226 0.70 11.17 8.88
N PRO A 227 0.64 12.48 9.21
CA PRO A 227 0.46 13.51 8.20
C PRO A 227 1.74 13.71 7.39
N VAL A 228 1.59 14.13 6.13
CA VAL A 228 2.70 14.50 5.26
C VAL A 228 3.02 15.99 5.41
N LEU A 229 4.31 16.32 5.46
CA LEU A 229 4.81 17.68 5.29
C LEU A 229 4.92 17.98 3.80
N VAL A 230 3.83 18.44 3.21
CA VAL A 230 3.67 18.60 1.76
C VAL A 230 4.52 19.75 1.25
N CYS A 231 5.44 19.48 0.33
CA CYS A 231 6.23 20.51 -0.34
C CYS A 231 5.31 21.51 -1.06
N GLN A 232 5.48 22.80 -0.80
CA GLN A 232 4.67 23.88 -1.37
C GLN A 232 5.10 24.23 -2.79
N ASP A 233 6.38 24.05 -3.10
CA ASP A 233 7.05 24.39 -4.35
C ASP A 233 7.86 23.20 -4.89
N PRO A 234 7.18 22.11 -5.31
CA PRO A 234 7.85 20.87 -5.67
C PRO A 234 8.65 20.99 -6.98
N VAL A 235 9.81 20.33 -7.02
CA VAL A 235 10.66 20.24 -8.23
C VAL A 235 10.19 19.09 -9.14
N ARG A 236 9.93 17.91 -8.57
CA ARG A 236 9.44 16.73 -9.27
C ARG A 236 8.72 15.79 -8.31
N THR A 237 7.50 15.38 -8.67
CA THR A 237 6.66 14.45 -7.88
C THR A 237 6.33 13.15 -8.62
N VAL A 238 6.74 13.01 -9.88
CA VAL A 238 6.61 11.75 -10.62
C VAL A 238 7.49 10.69 -9.98
N GLY A 239 6.91 9.54 -9.61
CA GLY A 239 7.58 8.44 -8.90
C GLY A 239 7.66 8.62 -7.38
N LEU A 240 6.93 9.59 -6.81
CA LEU A 240 6.98 9.83 -5.36
C LEU A 240 6.36 8.67 -4.56
N GLY A 241 5.28 8.07 -5.05
CA GLY A 241 4.66 6.88 -4.45
C GLY A 241 5.64 5.71 -4.34
N ASP A 242 6.41 5.46 -5.40
CA ASP A 242 7.42 4.40 -5.44
C ASP A 242 8.50 4.61 -4.35
N ALA A 243 8.98 5.84 -4.20
CA ALA A 243 9.96 6.19 -3.16
C ALA A 243 9.37 6.08 -1.75
N ILE A 244 8.10 6.47 -1.56
CA ILE A 244 7.38 6.34 -0.29
C ILE A 244 7.26 4.86 0.10
N SER A 245 6.82 4.00 -0.82
CA SER A 245 6.70 2.56 -0.57
C SER A 245 8.05 1.91 -0.29
N ALA A 246 9.09 2.25 -1.06
CA ALA A 246 10.45 1.75 -0.85
C ALA A 246 11.00 2.14 0.53
N GLU A 247 10.88 3.41 0.93
CA GLU A 247 11.32 3.88 2.25
C GLU A 247 10.51 3.19 3.37
N GLY A 248 9.19 3.05 3.18
CA GLY A 248 8.35 2.35 4.13
C GLY A 248 8.76 0.88 4.30
N LEU A 249 9.13 0.18 3.23
CA LEU A 249 9.62 -1.20 3.28
C LEU A 249 11.01 -1.28 3.93
N PHE A 250 11.93 -0.37 3.58
CA PHE A 250 13.28 -0.31 4.13
C PHE A 250 13.29 -0.19 5.66
N TYR A 251 12.32 0.53 6.22
CA TYR A 251 12.13 0.67 7.66
C TYR A 251 11.22 -0.40 8.28
N SER A 252 10.59 -1.28 7.50
CA SER A 252 9.75 -2.37 8.03
C SER A 252 10.60 -3.61 8.34
N GLU A 253 10.20 -4.36 9.36
CA GLU A 253 10.78 -5.68 9.65
C GLU A 253 9.67 -6.74 9.53
N ALA A 254 9.87 -7.74 8.68
CA ALA A 254 8.95 -8.87 8.56
C ALA A 254 9.30 -9.93 9.62
N HIS A 255 8.31 -10.40 10.37
CA HIS A 255 8.53 -11.51 11.29
C HIS A 255 8.56 -12.86 10.54
N PRO A 256 9.39 -13.82 10.99
CA PRO A 256 9.39 -15.16 10.45
C PRO A 256 7.98 -15.76 10.53
N GLN A 257 7.52 -16.35 9.43
CA GLN A 257 6.29 -17.14 9.44
C GLN A 257 6.59 -18.47 10.15
N HIS A 258 6.09 -18.65 11.37
CA HIS A 258 6.11 -19.94 12.07
C HIS A 258 4.92 -20.81 11.68
#